data_AF-I3CNL5-F1
#
_entry.id   AF-I3CNL5-F1
#
_cell.length_a   1.000
_cell.length_b   1.000
_cell.length_c   1.000
_cell.angle_alpha   90.00
_cell.angle_beta   90.00
_cell.angle_gamma   90.00
#
_symmetry.space_group_name_H-M   'P 1'
#
loop_
_entity.id
_entity.type
_entity.pdbx_description
1 polymer ?
#
loop_
_entity_poly.entity_id
_entity_poly.type
_entity_poly.pdbx_seq_one_letter_code
_entity_poly.pdbx_strand_id
1 'polypeptide(L)'
;MDFAITFVLLLAVMLWYGIYPDWRMLTLPVFILLALATSLGAGLWFAALNTKFRDFRYIVPFVVQFGLYVSPVGFSSEIVPEKWRLLYSLNPMVAVIDGFRWAVIGGSAQIYWPGFLTSVLFISVLLFSGIMYFRKTEKTFADVI
;
A
#
# COMPACT_ATOMS: atom_id res chain seq x y z
N MET A 1 19.17 9.44 5.32
CA MET A 1 20.05 9.90 4.22
C MET A 1 19.44 9.52 2.87
N ASP A 2 19.12 8.25 2.64
CA ASP A 2 18.58 7.78 1.35
C ASP A 2 17.30 8.48 0.90
N PHE A 3 16.34 8.68 1.81
CA PHE A 3 15.10 9.41 1.50
C PHE A 3 15.38 10.83 0.97
N ALA A 4 16.29 11.57 1.60
CA ALA A 4 16.62 12.93 1.20
C ALA A 4 17.27 12.96 -0.19
N ILE A 5 18.18 12.03 -0.45
CA ILE A 5 18.84 11.89 -1.76
C ILE A 5 17.80 11.58 -2.84
N THR A 6 16.93 10.60 -2.61
CA THR A 6 15.88 10.21 -3.57
C THR A 6 14.85 11.31 -3.76
N PHE A 7 14.53 12.09 -2.72
CA PHE A 7 13.62 13.22 -2.80
C PHE A 7 14.19 14.37 -3.65
N VAL A 8 15.48 14.71 -3.45
CA VAL A 8 16.16 15.70 -4.29
C VAL A 8 16.22 15.23 -5.75
N LEU A 9 16.53 13.95 -5.97
CA LEU A 9 16.50 13.36 -7.31
C LEU A 9 15.12 13.45 -7.95
N LEU A 10 14.05 13.14 -7.21
CA LEU A 10 12.67 13.27 -7.67
C LEU A 10 12.37 14.71 -8.12
N LEU A 11 12.72 15.72 -7.31
CA LEU A 11 12.52 17.13 -7.65
C LEU A 11 13.29 17.53 -8.91
N ALA A 12 14.54 17.07 -9.05
CA ALA A 12 15.34 17.33 -10.25
C ALA A 12 14.70 16.75 -11.52
N VAL A 13 14.18 15.52 -11.43
CA VAL A 13 13.46 14.86 -12.53
C VAL A 13 12.14 15.58 -12.83
N MET A 14 11.37 15.99 -11.82
CA MET A 14 10.12 16.73 -12.04
C MET A 14 10.36 18.05 -12.78
N LEU A 15 11.40 18.80 -12.40
CA LEU A 15 11.81 20.02 -13.11
C LEU A 15 12.22 19.74 -14.55
N TRP A 16 12.96 18.65 -14.79
CA TRP A 16 13.37 18.23 -16.14
C TRP A 16 12.17 17.89 -17.03
N TYR A 17 11.17 17.19 -16.49
CA TYR A 17 9.95 16.80 -17.21
C TYR A 17 8.89 17.91 -17.26
N GLY A 18 9.15 19.08 -16.68
CA GLY A 18 8.19 20.20 -16.62
C GLY A 18 6.94 19.87 -15.81
N ILE A 19 7.03 18.92 -14.88
CA ILE A 19 5.93 18.54 -13.99
C ILE A 19 5.95 19.46 -12.78
N TYR A 20 4.94 20.32 -12.68
CA TYR A 20 4.81 21.23 -11.55
C TYR A 20 3.93 20.63 -10.46
N PRO A 21 4.28 20.86 -9.18
CA PRO A 21 3.45 20.45 -8.05
C PRO A 21 2.06 21.12 -8.13
N ASP A 22 1.02 20.31 -8.32
CA ASP A 22 -0.38 20.74 -8.43
C ASP A 22 -1.10 20.66 -7.06
N TRP A 23 -2.31 21.23 -6.95
CA TRP A 23 -3.13 21.15 -5.73
C TRP A 23 -3.34 19.71 -5.23
N ARG A 24 -3.23 18.73 -6.13
CA ARG A 24 -3.31 17.30 -5.83
C ARG A 24 -2.26 16.85 -4.81
N MET A 25 -1.14 17.54 -4.66
CA MET A 25 -0.15 17.21 -3.61
C MET A 25 -0.72 17.32 -2.20
N LEU A 26 -1.75 18.13 -1.97
CA LEU A 26 -2.43 18.20 -0.67
C LEU A 26 -3.14 16.88 -0.30
N THR A 27 -3.35 15.98 -1.28
CA THR A 27 -3.93 14.64 -1.04
C THR A 27 -2.89 13.60 -0.64
N LEU A 28 -1.58 13.91 -0.73
CA LEU A 28 -0.51 13.01 -0.31
C LEU A 28 -0.66 12.49 1.13
N PRO A 29 -1.01 13.31 2.13
CA PRO A 29 -1.23 12.82 3.50
C PRO A 29 -2.29 11.72 3.58
N VAL A 30 -3.33 11.78 2.74
CA VAL A 30 -4.39 10.76 2.71
C VAL A 30 -3.83 9.43 2.18
N PHE A 31 -3.04 9.46 1.11
CA PHE A 31 -2.41 8.23 0.58
C PHE A 31 -1.35 7.67 1.53
N ILE A 32 -0.63 8.52 2.26
CA ILE A 32 0.26 8.10 3.35
C ILE A 32 -0.54 7.38 4.44
N LEU A 33 -1.69 7.92 4.86
CA LEU A 33 -2.54 7.26 5.84
C LEU A 33 -3.05 5.89 5.36
N LEU A 34 -3.40 5.76 4.09
CA LEU A 34 -3.78 4.47 3.49
C LEU A 34 -2.62 3.47 3.47
N ALA A 35 -1.41 3.93 3.14
CA ALA A 35 -0.20 3.11 3.19
C ALA A 35 0.08 2.63 4.62
N LEU A 36 -0.02 3.54 5.59
CA LEU A 36 0.13 3.23 7.01
C LEU A 36 -0.92 2.20 7.46
N ALA A 37 -2.19 2.42 7.16
CA ALA A 37 -3.28 1.50 7.47
C ALA A 37 -3.04 0.10 6.87
N THR A 38 -2.58 0.03 5.62
CA THR A 38 -2.24 -1.23 4.95
C THR A 38 -1.08 -1.95 5.66
N SER A 39 0.00 -1.22 5.93
CA SER A 39 1.19 -1.76 6.60
C SER A 39 0.90 -2.22 8.03
N LEU A 40 0.03 -1.50 8.75
CA LEU A 40 -0.41 -1.87 10.09
C LEU A 40 -1.31 -3.10 10.05
N GLY A 41 -2.30 -3.15 9.15
CA GLY A 41 -3.18 -4.30 9.01
C GLY A 41 -2.43 -5.58 8.68
N ALA A 42 -1.56 -5.54 7.67
CA ALA A 42 -0.71 -6.68 7.31
C ALA A 42 0.31 -7.01 8.43
N GLY A 43 0.92 -5.99 9.03
CA GLY A 43 1.89 -6.15 10.11
C GLY A 43 1.31 -6.83 11.35
N LEU A 44 0.08 -6.47 11.75
CA LEU A 44 -0.64 -7.09 12.86
C LEU A 44 -0.95 -8.57 12.58
N TRP A 45 -1.36 -8.90 11.34
CA TRP A 45 -1.55 -10.28 10.90
C TRP A 45 -0.25 -11.08 11.00
N PHE A 46 0.84 -10.57 10.44
CA PHE A 46 2.13 -11.26 10.49
C PHE A 46 2.68 -11.36 11.92
N ALA A 47 2.50 -10.35 12.77
CA ALA A 47 2.92 -10.39 14.16
C ALA A 47 2.17 -11.50 14.92
N ALA A 48 0.84 -11.55 14.79
CA ALA A 48 0.02 -12.57 15.44
C ALA A 48 0.27 -13.99 14.91
N LEU A 49 0.64 -14.13 13.63
CA LEU A 49 1.05 -15.42 13.06
C LEU A 49 2.45 -15.83 13.51
N ASN A 50 3.39 -14.89 13.61
CA ASN A 50 4.76 -15.16 14.03
C ASN A 50 4.83 -15.68 15.47
N THR A 51 4.00 -15.13 16.37
CA THR A 51 3.93 -15.60 17.76
C THR A 51 3.47 -17.06 17.86
N LYS A 52 2.59 -17.50 16.96
CA LYS A 52 2.12 -18.89 16.89
C LYS A 52 3.04 -19.81 16.07
N PHE A 53 3.65 -19.28 15.01
CA PHE A 53 4.46 -20.01 14.03
C PHE A 53 5.73 -19.23 13.68
N ARG A 54 6.88 -19.65 14.21
CA ARG A 54 8.16 -18.96 14.04
C ARG A 54 8.64 -18.88 12.58
N ASP A 55 8.18 -19.79 11.72
CA ASP A 55 8.59 -19.89 10.30
C ASP A 55 8.12 -18.70 9.45
N PHE A 56 7.07 -17.98 9.89
CA PHE A 56 6.58 -16.80 9.18
C PHE A 56 7.61 -15.67 9.10
N ARG A 57 8.63 -15.68 9.96
CA ARG A 57 9.75 -14.73 9.87
C ARG A 57 10.49 -14.79 8.53
N TYR A 58 10.59 -15.97 7.92
CA TYR A 58 11.25 -16.16 6.63
C TYR A 58 10.33 -15.92 5.44
N ILE A 59 9.01 -16.10 5.64
CA ILE A 59 8.00 -15.93 4.59
C ILE A 59 7.71 -14.45 4.34
N VAL A 60 7.74 -13.60 5.37
CA VAL A 60 7.43 -12.16 5.24
C VAL A 60 8.27 -11.46 4.16
N PRO A 61 9.62 -11.57 4.14
CA PRO A 61 10.43 -10.97 3.08
C PRO A 61 10.03 -11.44 1.68
N PHE A 62 9.74 -12.73 1.52
CA PHE A 62 9.29 -13.29 0.25
C PHE A 62 7.95 -12.72 -0.21
N VAL A 63 6.98 -12.60 0.71
CA VAL A 63 5.66 -12.01 0.41
C VAL A 63 5.78 -10.54 0.03
N VAL A 64 6.62 -9.77 0.72
CA VAL A 64 6.86 -8.36 0.38
C VAL A 64 7.53 -8.24 -0.99
N GLN A 65 8.53 -9.07 -1.29
CA GLN A 65 9.22 -9.05 -2.57
C GLN A 65 8.29 -9.45 -3.72
N PHE A 66 7.48 -10.49 -3.55
CA PHE A 66 6.45 -10.87 -4.50
C PHE A 66 5.39 -9.76 -4.66
N GLY A 67 4.97 -9.15 -3.55
CA GLY A 67 4.01 -8.05 -3.53
C GLY A 67 4.45 -6.87 -4.40
N LEU A 68 5.74 -6.54 -4.40
CA LEU A 68 6.31 -5.49 -5.26
C LEU A 68 6.00 -5.72 -6.75
N TYR A 69 6.13 -6.96 -7.21
CA TYR A 69 5.87 -7.32 -8.62
C TYR A 69 4.39 -7.37 -8.97
N VAL A 70 3.52 -7.69 -8.01
CA VAL A 70 2.07 -7.70 -8.20
C VAL A 70 1.50 -6.28 -8.16
N SER A 71 2.12 -5.36 -7.42
CA SER A 71 1.70 -3.98 -7.31
C SER A 71 2.05 -3.14 -8.54
N PRO A 72 1.34 -2.01 -8.77
CA PRO A 72 1.53 -1.17 -9.96
C PRO A 72 2.76 -0.25 -9.81
N VAL A 73 3.88 -0.81 -9.34
CA VAL A 73 5.15 -0.11 -9.15
C VAL A 73 5.87 0.00 -10.49
N GLY A 74 6.06 -1.13 -11.18
CA GLY A 74 6.77 -1.20 -12.46
C GLY A 74 5.90 -0.93 -13.69
N PHE A 75 4.57 -0.94 -13.55
CA PHE A 75 3.62 -0.74 -14.64
C PHE A 75 2.40 0.07 -14.18
N SER A 76 1.70 0.69 -15.13
CA SER A 76 0.45 1.40 -14.85
C SER A 76 -0.70 0.41 -14.72
N SER A 77 -1.61 0.65 -13.76
CA SER A 77 -2.84 -0.13 -13.60
C SER A 77 -3.80 0.01 -14.79
N GLU A 78 -3.57 0.98 -15.67
CA GLU A 78 -4.30 1.18 -16.93
C GLU A 78 -4.01 0.12 -17.99
N ILE A 79 -2.85 -0.56 -17.92
CA ILE A 79 -2.47 -1.62 -18.86
C ILE A 79 -3.26 -2.91 -18.57
N VAL A 80 -3.81 -3.05 -17.35
CA VAL A 80 -4.58 -4.22 -16.95
C VAL A 80 -5.94 -4.23 -17.67
N PRO A 81 -6.32 -5.32 -18.36
CA PRO A 81 -7.61 -5.40 -19.04
C PRO A 81 -8.78 -5.14 -18.08
N GLU A 82 -9.83 -4.46 -18.55
CA GLU A 82 -10.96 -4.03 -17.71
C GLU A 82 -11.58 -5.17 -16.87
N LYS A 83 -11.67 -6.38 -17.45
CA LYS A 83 -12.19 -7.58 -16.78
C LYS A 83 -11.42 -7.94 -15.52
N TRP A 84 -10.10 -7.72 -15.53
CA TRP A 84 -9.20 -8.05 -14.43
C TRP A 84 -8.90 -6.85 -13.52
N ARG A 85 -9.25 -5.63 -13.96
CA ARG A 85 -8.93 -4.39 -13.26
C ARG A 85 -9.56 -4.33 -11.86
N LEU A 86 -10.79 -4.82 -11.69
CA LEU A 86 -11.44 -4.91 -10.37
C LEU A 86 -10.75 -5.92 -9.44
N LEU A 87 -10.38 -7.09 -9.96
CA LEU A 87 -9.68 -8.11 -9.19
C LEU A 87 -8.28 -7.64 -8.80
N TYR A 88 -7.60 -6.95 -9.72
CA TYR A 88 -6.32 -6.30 -9.47
C TYR A 88 -6.42 -5.23 -8.36
N SER A 89 -7.53 -4.49 -8.34
CA SER A 89 -7.82 -3.47 -7.34
C SER A 89 -8.07 -4.02 -5.92
N LEU A 90 -8.15 -5.34 -5.73
CA LEU A 90 -8.13 -5.94 -4.39
C LEU A 90 -6.76 -5.81 -3.72
N ASN A 91 -5.70 -5.54 -4.49
CA ASN A 91 -4.40 -5.24 -3.91
C ASN A 91 -4.43 -3.85 -3.24
N PRO A 92 -4.28 -3.77 -1.90
CA PRO A 92 -4.39 -2.50 -1.16
C PRO A 92 -3.36 -1.46 -1.60
N MET A 93 -2.23 -1.90 -2.17
CA MET A 93 -1.19 -1.01 -2.66
C MET A 93 -1.58 -0.32 -3.98
N VAL A 94 -2.62 -0.77 -4.69
CA VAL A 94 -3.08 -0.14 -5.93
C VAL A 94 -3.61 1.26 -5.65
N ALA A 95 -4.52 1.42 -4.68
CA ALA A 95 -5.03 2.75 -4.31
C ALA A 95 -3.92 3.68 -3.81
N VAL A 96 -2.95 3.14 -3.08
CA VAL A 96 -1.82 3.92 -2.56
C VAL A 96 -0.95 4.40 -3.73
N ILE A 97 -0.41 3.48 -4.53
CA ILE A 97 0.58 3.81 -5.57
C ILE A 97 -0.04 4.66 -6.68
N ASP A 98 -1.24 4.32 -7.15
CA ASP A 98 -1.92 5.12 -8.17
C ASP A 98 -2.33 6.50 -7.63
N GLY A 99 -2.71 6.58 -6.36
CA GLY A 99 -2.98 7.85 -5.68
C GLY A 99 -1.75 8.75 -5.60
N PHE A 100 -0.61 8.19 -5.18
CA PHE A 100 0.67 8.89 -5.18
C PHE A 100 1.08 9.36 -6.58
N ARG A 101 0.93 8.49 -7.59
CA ARG A 101 1.21 8.82 -8.99
C ARG A 101 0.33 9.96 -9.49
N TRP A 102 -0.96 9.90 -9.19
CA TRP A 102 -1.93 10.94 -9.53
C TRP A 102 -1.63 12.28 -8.86
N ALA A 103 -1.17 12.25 -7.60
CA ALA A 103 -0.85 13.44 -6.81
C ALA A 103 0.47 14.11 -7.22
N VAL A 104 1.48 13.33 -7.61
CA VAL A 104 2.84 13.83 -7.93
C VAL A 104 3.00 14.17 -9.41
N ILE A 105 2.53 13.30 -10.31
CA ILE A 105 2.77 13.46 -11.75
C ILE A 105 1.72 14.40 -12.37
N GLY A 106 0.47 14.36 -11.88
CA GLY A 106 -0.62 15.16 -12.44
C GLY A 106 -0.92 14.86 -13.91
N GLY A 107 -2.06 15.34 -14.43
CA GLY A 107 -2.35 15.39 -15.88
C GLY A 107 -2.59 14.06 -16.65
N SER A 108 -1.73 13.07 -16.52
CA SER A 108 -1.72 11.82 -17.33
C SER A 108 -2.22 10.59 -16.58
N ALA A 109 -2.07 10.53 -15.26
CA ALA A 109 -2.58 9.42 -14.46
C ALA A 109 -4.07 9.66 -14.15
N GLN A 110 -4.94 8.69 -14.42
CA GLN A 110 -6.33 8.72 -13.96
C GLN A 110 -6.60 7.70 -12.87
N ILE A 111 -7.28 8.14 -11.80
CA ILE A 111 -7.73 7.24 -10.75
C ILE A 111 -8.96 6.50 -11.25
N TYR A 112 -8.86 5.17 -11.32
CA TYR A 112 -10.02 4.31 -11.54
C TYR A 112 -10.83 4.21 -10.25
N TRP A 113 -11.83 5.08 -10.10
CA TRP A 113 -12.65 5.20 -8.88
C TRP A 113 -13.23 3.89 -8.33
N PRO A 114 -13.81 2.98 -9.16
CA PRO A 114 -14.33 1.72 -8.64
C PRO A 114 -13.23 0.87 -8.00
N GLY A 115 -12.05 0.80 -8.62
CA GLY A 115 -10.91 0.08 -8.08
C GLY A 115 -10.29 0.75 -6.86
N PHE A 116 -10.26 2.07 -6.85
CA PHE A 116 -9.81 2.82 -5.67
C PHE A 116 -10.70 2.51 -4.46
N LEU A 117 -12.02 2.53 -4.63
CA LEU A 117 -12.97 2.22 -3.56
C LEU A 117 -12.88 0.76 -3.09
N THR A 118 -12.72 -0.21 -4.00
CA THR A 118 -12.55 -1.62 -3.60
C THR A 118 -11.25 -1.83 -2.84
N SER A 119 -10.16 -1.18 -3.25
CA SER A 119 -8.88 -1.22 -2.54
C SER A 119 -8.99 -0.59 -1.15
N VAL A 120 -9.64 0.58 -1.01
CA VAL A 120 -9.85 1.25 0.29
C VAL A 120 -10.73 0.41 1.23
N LEU A 121 -11.78 -0.21 0.69
CA LEU A 121 -12.61 -1.16 1.44
C LEU A 121 -11.76 -2.34 1.93
N PHE A 122 -10.93 -2.90 1.05
CA PHE A 122 -10.05 -4.01 1.41
C PHE A 122 -9.02 -3.61 2.49
N ILE A 123 -8.43 -2.41 2.41
CA ILE A 123 -7.54 -1.88 3.46
C ILE A 123 -8.27 -1.81 4.80
N SER A 124 -9.50 -1.31 4.80
CA SER A 124 -10.32 -1.17 6.00
C SER A 124 -10.61 -2.54 6.64
N VAL A 125 -10.98 -3.53 5.82
CA VAL A 125 -11.21 -4.92 6.25
C VAL A 125 -9.92 -5.56 6.76
N LEU A 126 -8.79 -5.37 6.07
CA LEU A 126 -7.49 -5.89 6.46
C LEU A 126 -7.04 -5.32 7.81
N LEU A 127 -7.20 -4.02 8.02
CA LEU A 127 -6.85 -3.35 9.27
C LEU A 127 -7.75 -3.83 10.42
N PHE A 128 -9.07 -3.83 10.21
CA PHE A 128 -10.02 -4.24 11.25
C PHE A 128 -9.83 -5.72 11.63
N SER A 129 -9.68 -6.60 10.64
CA SER A 129 -9.40 -8.03 10.88
C SER A 129 -8.05 -8.25 11.57
N GLY A 130 -7.01 -7.52 11.18
CA GLY A 130 -5.69 -7.58 11.81
C GLY A 130 -5.73 -7.18 13.28
N ILE A 131 -6.43 -6.08 13.60
CA ILE A 131 -6.63 -5.63 14.99
C ILE A 131 -7.39 -6.69 15.81
N MET A 132 -8.51 -7.20 15.30
CA MET A 132 -9.30 -8.21 16.00
C MET A 132 -8.49 -9.49 16.26
N TYR A 133 -7.77 -9.97 15.25
CA TYR A 133 -6.98 -11.19 15.34
C TYR A 133 -5.80 -11.03 16.32
N PHE A 134 -5.09 -9.90 16.25
CA PHE A 134 -4.01 -9.58 17.18
C PHE A 134 -4.51 -9.54 18.63
N ARG A 135 -5.62 -8.84 18.90
CA ARG A 135 -6.22 -8.77 20.25
C ARG A 135 -6.68 -10.12 20.78
N LYS A 136 -7.17 -11.01 19.92
CA LYS A 136 -7.56 -12.36 20.32
C LYS A 136 -6.34 -13.19 20.72
N THR A 137 -5.28 -13.11 19.93
CA THR A 137 -4.01 -13.80 20.18
C THR A 137 -3.34 -13.28 21.44
N GLU A 138 -3.30 -11.96 21.65
CA GLU A 138 -2.77 -11.32 22.87
C GLU A 138 -3.44 -11.85 24.15
N LYS A 139 -4.77 -11.99 24.16
CA LYS A 139 -5.51 -12.55 25.30
C LYS A 139 -5.10 -13.98 25.62
N THR A 140 -4.88 -14.83 24.61
CA THR A 140 -4.43 -16.20 24.81
C THR A 140 -2.99 -16.28 25.35
N PHE A 141 -2.13 -15.32 25.02
CA PHE A 141 -0.78 -15.25 25.58
C PHE A 141 -0.77 -14.74 27.03
N ALA A 142 -1.64 -13.80 27.37
CA ALA A 142 -1.76 -13.28 28.74
C ALA A 142 -2.27 -14.34 29.75
N ASP A 143 -3.07 -15.31 29.31
CA ASP A 143 -3.58 -16.41 30.16
C ASP A 143 -2.58 -17.58 30.35
N VAL A 144 -1.44 -17.60 29.63
CA VAL A 144 -0.46 -18.69 29.66
C VAL A 144 0.76 -18.38 30.55
N ILE A 145 0.83 -17.18 31.14
CA ILE A 145 1.91 -16.75 32.05
C ILE A 145 1.42 -16.75 33.49
#